data_AF-A0A0C2GTV0-F1
#
_entry.id   AF-A0A0C2GTV0-F1
#
_cell.length_a   1.000
_cell.length_b   1.000
_cell.length_c   1.000
_cell.angle_alpha   90.00
_cell.angle_beta   90.00
_cell.angle_gamma   90.00
#
_symmetry.space_group_name_H-M   'P 1'
#
loop_
_entity.id
_entity.type
_entity.pdbx_description
1 polymer ?
#
loop_
_entity_poly.entity_id
_entity_poly.type
_entity_poly.pdbx_seq_one_letter_code
_entity_poly.pdbx_strand_id
1 'polypeptide(L)'
;MPEHNVEHVGMGGTMRLGRRTSVFLTEHCRLRRLYGRDEIEERHRHRYEVNPRLVPDLSKKGLLFVGMGVDETTGTAFTKQCRTQSSAALMKMAGDHAANEASLGFFENFWIDLLTKITDLCHRGGDGVTRPALRMEMCEMKDHPYFVGAQFHPEYLSHPLQPSPPFLGLLLAATGQLEAYLSGTKTPTPILSLMEKSFPSLVNLRI
;
A
#
# COMPACT_ATOMS: atom_id res chain seq x y z
N MET A 1 10.07 16.24 5.32
CA MET A 1 10.11 17.72 5.44
C MET A 1 8.87 18.14 6.21
N PRO A 2 8.99 19.10 7.14
CA PRO A 2 7.83 19.65 7.83
C PRO A 2 6.85 20.29 6.85
N GLU A 3 5.58 20.39 7.21
CA GLU A 3 4.55 21.03 6.37
C GLU A 3 4.79 22.55 6.34
N HIS A 4 5.07 23.11 5.16
CA HIS A 4 5.19 24.56 5.00
C HIS A 4 3.87 25.11 4.52
N ASN A 5 3.34 26.11 5.23
CA ASN A 5 2.18 26.85 4.74
C ASN A 5 2.69 27.93 3.77
N VAL A 6 2.35 27.79 2.49
CA VAL A 6 2.81 28.69 1.42
C VAL A 6 2.30 30.12 1.64
N GLU A 7 1.21 30.29 2.39
CA GLU A 7 0.59 31.59 2.70
C GLU A 7 1.26 32.33 3.86
N HIS A 8 2.03 31.65 4.70
CA HIS A 8 2.70 32.24 5.88
C HIS A 8 4.21 32.19 5.74
N VAL A 9 4.71 33.01 4.81
CA VAL A 9 6.14 33.20 4.55
C VAL A 9 6.84 33.64 5.84
N GLY A 10 7.85 32.88 6.28
CA GLY A 10 8.68 33.21 7.45
C GLY A 10 8.33 32.46 8.74
N MET A 11 7.22 31.69 8.78
CA MET A 11 6.97 30.75 9.86
C MET A 11 7.59 29.39 9.49
N GLY A 12 8.42 28.82 10.38
CA GLY A 12 9.05 27.52 10.15
C GLY A 12 8.03 26.40 9.90
N GLY A 13 8.47 25.27 9.36
CA GLY A 13 7.54 24.22 8.97
C GLY A 13 6.89 23.47 10.14
N THR A 14 5.60 23.20 10.01
CA THR A 14 4.72 22.59 11.02
C THR A 14 4.85 21.06 11.04
N MET A 15 4.41 20.44 12.14
CA MET A 15 4.32 18.98 12.25
C MET A 15 3.19 18.47 11.36
N ARG A 16 3.41 17.35 10.64
CA ARG A 16 2.32 16.64 9.95
C ARG A 16 1.48 15.94 11.00
N LEU A 17 0.31 16.52 11.28
CA LEU A 17 -0.58 16.12 12.35
C LEU A 17 -2.00 15.91 11.81
N GLY A 18 -2.74 14.99 12.45
CA GLY A 18 -4.16 14.80 12.21
C GLY A 18 -4.47 13.80 11.12
N ARG A 19 -5.72 13.78 10.66
CA ARG A 19 -6.18 12.85 9.63
C ARG A 19 -5.72 13.34 8.26
N ARG A 20 -5.05 12.48 7.49
CA ARG A 20 -4.57 12.78 6.14
C ARG A 20 -4.94 11.63 5.21
N THR A 21 -5.06 11.97 3.94
CA THR A 21 -5.40 10.99 2.90
C THR A 21 -4.13 10.45 2.26
N SER A 22 -4.09 9.13 2.11
CA SER A 22 -3.05 8.39 1.40
C SER A 22 -3.67 7.65 0.24
N VAL A 23 -2.99 7.63 -0.91
CA VAL A 23 -3.41 6.90 -2.10
C VAL A 23 -2.47 5.74 -2.38
N PHE A 24 -3.01 4.61 -2.83
CA PHE A 24 -2.20 3.47 -3.24
C PHE A 24 -1.65 3.65 -4.66
N LEU A 25 -0.39 3.26 -4.85
CA LEU A 25 0.29 3.35 -6.14
C LEU A 25 0.06 2.13 -7.03
N THR A 26 -0.41 1.01 -6.45
CA THR A 26 -0.57 -0.28 -7.11
C THR A 26 -1.82 -1.03 -6.64
N GLU A 27 -2.37 -1.89 -7.50
CA GLU A 27 -3.39 -2.92 -7.17
C GLU A 27 -2.82 -4.12 -6.42
N HIS A 28 -1.55 -4.43 -6.67
CA HIS A 28 -0.85 -5.60 -6.14
C HIS A 28 -0.07 -5.25 -4.87
N CYS A 29 -0.73 -4.61 -3.89
CA CYS A 29 -0.18 -4.44 -2.54
C CYS A 29 -1.12 -5.03 -1.49
N ARG A 30 -0.55 -5.60 -0.44
CA ARG A 30 -1.32 -6.29 0.60
C ARG A 30 -2.16 -5.32 1.39
N LEU A 31 -1.61 -4.15 1.73
CA LEU A 31 -2.34 -3.11 2.44
C LEU A 31 -3.62 -2.70 1.70
N ARG A 32 -3.56 -2.42 0.39
CA ARG A 32 -4.76 -2.06 -0.37
C ARG A 32 -5.82 -3.15 -0.32
N ARG A 33 -5.42 -4.42 -0.45
CA ARG A 33 -6.35 -5.55 -0.39
C ARG A 33 -6.96 -5.72 1.01
N LEU A 34 -6.20 -5.45 2.06
CA LEU A 34 -6.69 -5.48 3.45
C LEU A 34 -7.65 -4.32 3.76
N TYR A 35 -7.34 -3.11 3.27
CA TYR A 35 -8.23 -1.95 3.42
C TYR A 35 -9.46 -2.03 2.52
N GLY A 36 -9.36 -2.73 1.38
CA GLY A 36 -10.44 -2.84 0.39
C GLY A 36 -10.79 -1.51 -0.28
N ARG A 37 -9.85 -0.55 -0.32
CA ARG A 37 -10.04 0.81 -0.86
C ARG A 37 -8.81 1.30 -1.61
N ASP A 38 -9.01 2.18 -2.58
CA ASP A 38 -7.94 2.78 -3.39
C ASP A 38 -7.23 3.95 -2.69
N GLU A 39 -7.91 4.53 -1.70
CA GLU A 39 -7.42 5.58 -0.83
C GLU A 39 -7.87 5.32 0.62
N ILE A 40 -7.05 5.79 1.57
CA ILE A 40 -7.30 5.65 3.01
C ILE A 40 -7.11 7.00 3.70
N GLU A 41 -7.80 7.19 4.81
CA GLU A 41 -7.58 8.32 5.70
C GLU A 41 -7.06 7.78 7.04
N GLU A 42 -5.85 8.18 7.41
CA GLU A 42 -5.19 7.73 8.63
C GLU A 42 -4.62 8.91 9.43
N ARG A 43 -4.31 8.68 10.72
CA ARG A 43 -3.79 9.75 11.58
C ARG A 43 -2.27 9.81 11.54
N HIS A 44 -1.75 11.01 11.31
CA HIS A 44 -0.32 11.30 11.32
C HIS A 44 0.09 12.10 12.55
N ARG A 45 1.31 11.88 13.02
CA ARG A 45 1.96 12.68 14.06
C ARG A 45 3.48 12.58 13.95
N HIS A 46 4.04 13.14 12.87
CA HIS A 46 5.47 13.07 12.60
C HIS A 46 6.02 14.34 11.93
N ARG A 47 7.34 14.44 11.83
CA ARG A 47 8.04 15.57 11.19
C ARG A 47 8.98 15.15 10.06
N TYR A 48 9.46 13.90 10.12
CA TYR A 48 10.47 13.39 9.19
C TYR A 48 9.79 12.58 8.09
N GLU A 49 10.34 12.72 6.89
CA GLU A 49 9.87 12.01 5.69
C GLU A 49 11.04 11.29 5.06
N VAL A 50 10.74 10.24 4.31
CA VAL A 50 11.73 9.58 3.46
C VAL A 50 12.20 10.57 2.38
N ASN A 51 13.51 10.65 2.15
CA ASN A 51 14.06 11.47 1.08
C ASN A 51 13.68 10.88 -0.28
N PRO A 52 12.89 11.59 -1.13
CA PRO A 52 12.46 11.08 -2.44
C PRO A 52 13.60 10.66 -3.36
N ARG A 53 14.81 11.24 -3.20
CA ARG A 53 15.99 10.87 -3.99
C ARG A 53 16.48 9.45 -3.74
N LEU A 54 16.20 8.90 -2.56
CA LEU A 54 16.63 7.55 -2.17
C LEU A 54 15.57 6.48 -2.48
N VAL A 55 14.32 6.89 -2.68
CA VAL A 55 13.18 5.98 -2.85
C VAL A 55 13.36 5.04 -4.06
N PRO A 56 13.76 5.51 -5.27
CA PRO A 56 13.95 4.60 -6.41
C PRO A 56 14.98 3.50 -6.13
N ASP A 57 16.08 3.84 -5.46
CA ASP A 57 17.15 2.89 -5.16
C ASP A 57 16.76 1.88 -4.09
N LEU A 58 15.99 2.31 -3.08
CA LEU A 58 15.42 1.42 -2.07
C LEU A 58 14.40 0.45 -2.69
N SER A 59 13.54 0.93 -3.59
CA SER A 59 12.56 0.09 -4.26
C SER A 59 13.17 -0.92 -5.22
N LYS A 60 14.23 -0.55 -5.95
CA LYS A 60 15.01 -1.51 -6.75
C LYS A 60 15.62 -2.63 -5.91
N LYS A 61 15.93 -2.37 -4.64
CA LYS A 61 16.46 -3.36 -3.68
C LYS A 61 15.37 -4.19 -3.00
N GLY A 62 14.09 -3.98 -3.30
CA GLY A 62 12.98 -4.78 -2.79
C GLY A 62 12.09 -4.07 -1.77
N LEU A 63 12.46 -2.90 -1.25
CA LEU A 63 11.59 -2.10 -0.38
C LEU A 63 10.68 -1.20 -1.23
N LEU A 64 9.53 -1.73 -1.60
CA LEU A 64 8.57 -1.01 -2.44
C LEU A 64 7.84 0.05 -1.65
N PHE A 65 7.75 1.26 -2.21
CA PHE A 65 6.81 2.25 -1.74
C PHE A 65 5.48 2.08 -2.48
N VAL A 66 4.46 1.67 -1.75
CA VAL A 66 3.15 1.28 -2.30
C VAL A 66 2.07 2.33 -2.09
N GLY A 67 2.37 3.38 -1.32
CA GLY A 67 1.42 4.45 -1.04
C GLY A 67 2.08 5.78 -0.74
N MET A 68 1.38 6.84 -1.11
CA MET A 68 1.84 8.22 -0.95
C MET A 68 0.74 9.11 -0.37
N GLY A 69 1.16 10.15 0.34
CA GLY A 69 0.24 11.17 0.84
C GLY A 69 -0.21 12.10 -0.27
N VAL A 70 -1.47 12.52 -0.22
CA VAL A 70 -1.96 13.67 -1.01
C VAL A 70 -1.98 14.89 -0.11
N ASP A 71 -1.31 15.96 -0.54
CA ASP A 71 -1.38 17.24 0.17
C ASP A 71 -2.69 17.95 -0.24
N GLU A 72 -3.41 18.53 0.72
CA GLU A 72 -4.71 19.20 0.54
C GLU A 72 -4.68 20.33 -0.50
N THR A 73 -3.52 20.94 -0.75
CA THR A 73 -3.30 21.94 -1.80
C THR A 73 -3.19 21.35 -3.20
N THR A 74 -2.95 20.04 -3.30
CA THR A 74 -2.94 19.29 -4.56
C THR A 74 -4.33 18.73 -4.83
N GLY A 75 -5.32 19.63 -4.88
CA GLY A 75 -6.68 19.36 -5.35
C GLY A 75 -6.75 19.01 -6.84
N THR A 76 -5.70 18.42 -7.42
CA THR A 76 -5.91 17.56 -8.58
C THR A 76 -6.46 16.27 -8.02
N ALA A 77 -7.78 16.21 -7.97
CA ALA A 77 -8.47 14.94 -8.05
C ALA A 77 -7.66 14.04 -9.00
N PHE A 78 -7.26 12.87 -8.53
CA PHE A 78 -7.09 11.72 -9.42
C PHE A 78 -8.49 11.36 -9.95
N THR A 79 -9.18 12.33 -10.56
CA THR A 79 -10.29 12.05 -11.45
C THR A 79 -9.71 11.15 -12.52
N LYS A 80 -10.43 10.07 -12.74
CA LYS A 80 -10.27 9.03 -13.75
C LYS A 80 -10.27 9.57 -15.21
N GLN A 81 -9.89 10.82 -15.42
CA GLN A 81 -9.93 11.56 -16.67
C GLN A 81 -8.68 12.44 -16.82
N CYS A 82 -7.57 11.80 -17.17
CA CYS A 82 -6.77 12.27 -18.29
C CYS A 82 -6.63 11.13 -19.28
N ARG A 83 -7.55 11.13 -20.26
CA ARG A 83 -7.34 10.52 -21.56
C ARG A 83 -6.15 11.23 -22.21
N THR A 84 -4.94 10.71 -22.02
CA THR A 84 -4.07 10.60 -23.19
C THR A 84 -4.65 9.44 -24.02
N GLN A 85 -4.57 9.50 -25.34
CA GLN A 85 -5.04 8.46 -26.26
C GLN A 85 -4.31 7.11 -26.09
N SER A 86 -3.68 6.86 -24.94
CA SER A 86 -2.98 5.64 -24.57
C SER A 86 -3.69 4.82 -23.49
N SER A 87 -4.65 5.36 -22.71
CA SER A 87 -5.25 4.59 -21.60
C SER A 87 -6.27 3.53 -22.05
N ALA A 88 -7.08 3.83 -23.08
CA ALA A 88 -7.99 2.82 -23.66
C ALA A 88 -7.23 1.77 -24.48
N ALA A 89 -6.11 2.13 -25.10
CA ALA A 89 -5.23 1.18 -25.80
C ALA A 89 -4.46 0.29 -24.81
N LEU A 90 -3.94 0.86 -23.70
CA LEU A 90 -3.29 0.12 -22.61
C LEU A 90 -4.25 -0.80 -21.86
N MET A 91 -5.49 -0.36 -21.61
CA MET A 91 -6.53 -1.20 -20.99
C MET A 91 -7.05 -2.29 -21.93
N LYS A 92 -7.09 -2.02 -23.25
CA LYS A 92 -7.40 -3.04 -24.26
C LYS A 92 -6.28 -4.07 -24.40
N MET A 93 -5.01 -3.63 -24.35
CA MET A 93 -3.86 -4.51 -24.26
C MET A 93 -3.88 -5.33 -22.96
N ALA A 94 -4.16 -4.73 -21.80
CA ALA A 94 -4.30 -5.44 -20.52
C ALA A 94 -5.46 -6.46 -20.51
N GLY A 95 -6.56 -6.16 -21.24
CA GLY A 95 -7.70 -7.08 -21.41
C GLY A 95 -7.41 -8.24 -22.36
N ASP A 96 -6.62 -8.02 -23.42
CA ASP A 96 -6.27 -9.05 -24.40
C ASP A 96 -5.22 -10.05 -23.86
N HIS A 97 -4.45 -9.67 -22.83
CA HIS A 97 -3.48 -10.56 -22.13
C HIS A 97 -4.11 -11.43 -21.03
N ALA A 98 -5.33 -11.16 -20.59
CA ALA A 98 -5.98 -11.94 -19.53
C ALA A 98 -6.40 -13.36 -19.96
N ALA A 99 -6.38 -13.65 -21.27
CA ALA A 99 -6.84 -14.92 -21.81
C ALA A 99 -5.75 -16.00 -21.94
N ASN A 100 -4.46 -15.68 -21.81
CA ASN A 100 -3.37 -16.65 -21.94
C ASN A 100 -2.12 -16.17 -21.21
N GLU A 101 -1.94 -16.47 -19.91
CA GLU A 101 -0.61 -16.35 -19.30
C GLU A 101 -0.49 -17.13 -17.99
N ALA A 102 -0.24 -18.43 -18.13
CA ALA A 102 0.35 -19.27 -17.10
C ALA A 102 1.88 -19.29 -17.29
N SER A 103 2.60 -18.29 -16.80
CA SER A 103 4.06 -18.38 -16.54
C SER A 103 4.56 -17.13 -15.80
N LEU A 104 5.72 -17.26 -15.15
CA LEU A 104 6.43 -16.31 -14.27
C LEU A 104 6.49 -14.80 -14.69
N GLY A 105 6.08 -14.44 -15.92
CA GLY A 105 6.22 -13.08 -16.46
C GLY A 105 5.17 -12.05 -15.99
N PHE A 106 3.99 -12.49 -15.54
CA PHE A 106 2.92 -11.56 -15.13
C PHE A 106 3.31 -10.73 -13.89
N PHE A 107 3.98 -11.35 -12.92
CA PHE A 107 4.43 -10.65 -11.72
C PHE A 107 5.52 -9.63 -12.03
N GLU A 108 6.54 -10.01 -12.82
CA GLU A 108 7.66 -9.12 -13.23
C GLU A 108 7.16 -7.80 -13.84
N ASN A 109 6.15 -7.87 -14.72
CA ASN A 109 5.60 -6.69 -15.39
C ASN A 109 4.98 -5.68 -14.40
N PHE A 110 4.30 -6.18 -13.36
CA PHE A 110 3.76 -5.34 -12.31
C PHE A 110 4.87 -4.59 -11.53
N TRP A 111 5.95 -5.29 -11.18
CA TRP A 111 7.07 -4.68 -10.46
C TRP A 111 7.72 -3.57 -11.28
N ILE A 112 7.88 -3.79 -12.58
CA ILE A 112 8.45 -2.80 -13.52
C ILE A 112 7.54 -1.56 -13.60
N ASP A 113 6.23 -1.73 -13.68
CA ASP A 113 5.27 -0.62 -13.70
C ASP A 113 5.36 0.22 -12.42
N LEU A 114 5.33 -0.43 -11.25
CA LEU A 114 5.43 0.28 -9.98
C LEU A 114 6.76 1.03 -9.84
N LEU A 115 7.90 0.41 -10.20
CA LEU A 115 9.21 1.06 -10.14
C LEU A 115 9.29 2.27 -11.07
N THR A 116 8.71 2.16 -12.27
CA THR A 116 8.64 3.27 -13.23
C THR A 116 7.81 4.42 -12.67
N LYS A 117 6.64 4.12 -12.09
CA LYS A 117 5.75 5.09 -11.45
C LYS A 117 6.42 5.79 -10.27
N ILE A 118 7.11 5.04 -9.39
CA ILE A 118 7.88 5.59 -8.28
C ILE A 118 8.96 6.53 -8.79
N THR A 119 9.71 6.11 -9.81
CA THR A 119 10.80 6.91 -10.39
C THR A 119 10.28 8.20 -11.00
N ASP A 120 9.19 8.16 -11.78
CA ASP A 120 8.55 9.35 -12.34
C ASP A 120 8.06 10.31 -11.25
N LEU A 121 7.38 9.79 -10.23
CA LEU A 121 6.91 10.58 -9.10
C LEU A 121 8.07 11.25 -8.36
N CYS A 122 9.14 10.52 -8.06
CA CYS A 122 10.32 11.06 -7.37
C CYS A 122 11.07 12.11 -8.19
N HIS A 123 11.07 12.01 -9.52
CA HIS A 123 11.65 13.03 -10.39
C HIS A 123 10.80 14.29 -10.50
N ARG A 124 9.47 14.13 -10.54
CA ARG A 124 8.52 15.25 -10.71
C ARG A 124 8.18 15.93 -9.39
N GLY A 125 8.26 15.20 -8.28
CA GLY A 125 7.90 15.63 -6.94
C GLY A 125 8.67 16.87 -6.49
N GLY A 126 7.97 17.74 -5.76
CA GLY A 126 8.53 18.95 -5.19
C GLY A 126 9.25 18.73 -3.86
N ASP A 127 9.94 19.78 -3.43
CA ASP A 127 10.59 19.87 -2.12
C ASP A 127 9.63 20.32 -1.00
N GLY A 128 8.34 20.49 -1.28
CA GLY A 128 7.39 21.00 -0.29
C GLY A 128 7.58 22.46 0.08
N VAL A 129 8.44 23.18 -0.65
CA VAL A 129 8.68 24.62 -0.48
C VAL A 129 8.29 25.36 -1.75
N THR A 130 8.81 24.93 -2.90
CA THR A 130 8.54 25.52 -4.22
C THR A 130 7.43 24.79 -4.97
N ARG A 131 7.27 23.48 -4.72
CA ARG A 131 6.29 22.59 -5.36
C ARG A 131 5.74 21.60 -4.32
N PRO A 132 4.54 21.05 -4.51
CA PRO A 132 3.95 20.10 -3.57
C PRO A 132 4.90 18.96 -3.22
N ALA A 133 5.01 18.64 -1.92
CA ALA A 133 5.95 17.64 -1.45
C ALA A 133 5.51 16.24 -1.88
N LEU A 134 6.43 15.44 -2.42
CA LEU A 134 6.19 14.00 -2.53
C LEU A 134 6.49 13.32 -1.20
N ARG A 135 5.47 12.69 -0.60
CA ARG A 135 5.60 11.98 0.67
C ARG A 135 5.24 10.52 0.49
N MET A 136 6.21 9.64 0.72
CA MET A 136 5.98 8.21 0.75
C MET A 136 5.47 7.83 2.14
N GLU A 137 4.32 7.18 2.19
CA GLU A 137 3.63 6.90 3.45
C GLU A 137 3.52 5.42 3.77
N MET A 138 3.57 4.56 2.76
CA MET A 138 3.45 3.11 2.93
C MET A 138 4.52 2.38 2.12
N CYS A 139 5.14 1.38 2.73
CA CYS A 139 6.07 0.48 2.05
C CYS A 139 5.82 -1.00 2.38
N GLU A 140 6.18 -1.87 1.43
CA GLU A 140 6.13 -3.32 1.55
C GLU A 140 7.45 -3.93 1.09
N MET A 141 7.91 -5.01 1.73
CA MET A 141 9.09 -5.75 1.27
C MET A 141 8.70 -6.84 0.27
N LYS A 142 9.41 -6.88 -0.86
CA LYS A 142 9.36 -7.99 -1.82
C LYS A 142 9.79 -9.29 -1.16
N ASP A 143 9.15 -10.40 -1.55
CA ASP A 143 9.49 -11.76 -1.10
C ASP A 143 9.38 -12.03 0.42
N HIS A 144 8.68 -11.16 1.17
CA HIS A 144 8.38 -11.39 2.58
C HIS A 144 6.87 -11.67 2.77
N PRO A 145 6.45 -12.62 3.64
CA PRO A 145 5.02 -12.96 3.82
C PRO A 145 4.18 -11.77 4.32
N TYR A 146 4.74 -10.95 5.21
CA TYR A 146 4.13 -9.70 5.64
C TYR A 146 5.19 -8.76 6.23
N PHE A 147 5.68 -7.83 5.43
CA PHE A 147 6.53 -6.73 5.89
C PHE A 147 5.88 -5.46 5.40
N VAL A 148 5.39 -4.66 6.33
CA VAL A 148 4.63 -3.44 6.04
C VAL A 148 5.18 -2.33 6.92
N GLY A 149 5.51 -1.20 6.30
CA GLY A 149 5.80 0.04 6.99
C GLY A 149 4.73 1.08 6.66
N ALA A 150 4.29 1.81 7.66
CA ALA A 150 3.37 2.94 7.53
C ALA A 150 3.88 4.13 8.34
N GLN A 151 3.80 5.33 7.76
CA GLN A 151 4.11 6.60 8.46
C GLN A 151 2.98 7.05 9.40
N PHE A 152 1.75 6.60 9.14
CA PHE A 152 0.60 6.90 9.97
C PHE A 152 0.48 5.96 11.18
N HIS A 153 -0.46 6.28 12.06
CA HIS A 153 -0.77 5.58 13.31
C HIS A 153 -2.08 4.77 13.17
N PRO A 154 -2.01 3.51 12.71
CA PRO A 154 -3.20 2.67 12.49
C PRO A 154 -3.93 2.30 13.79
N GLU A 155 -3.30 2.49 14.96
CA GLU A 155 -3.89 2.20 16.26
C GLU A 155 -5.09 3.09 16.59
N TYR A 156 -5.12 4.33 16.09
CA TYR A 156 -6.16 5.28 16.47
C TYR A 156 -7.53 5.01 15.83
N LEU A 157 -7.56 4.30 14.70
CA LEU A 157 -8.81 3.97 13.98
C LEU A 157 -9.28 2.54 14.24
N SER A 158 -8.56 1.77 15.06
CA SER A 158 -8.91 0.40 15.40
C SER A 158 -10.05 0.33 16.42
N HIS A 159 -11.04 -0.54 16.18
CA HIS A 159 -12.16 -0.79 17.10
C HIS A 159 -12.40 -2.31 17.29
N PRO A 160 -13.04 -2.75 18.38
CA PRO A 160 -13.23 -4.19 18.65
C PRO A 160 -13.96 -4.97 17.55
N LEU A 161 -14.91 -4.34 16.86
CA LEU A 161 -15.67 -4.94 15.75
C LEU A 161 -14.99 -4.77 14.38
N GLN A 162 -14.02 -3.86 14.29
CA GLN A 162 -13.31 -3.53 13.06
C GLN A 162 -11.85 -3.25 13.42
N PRO A 163 -11.00 -4.30 13.50
CA PRO A 163 -9.59 -4.13 13.79
C PRO A 163 -8.91 -3.36 12.66
N SER A 164 -7.84 -2.62 12.97
CA SER A 164 -7.11 -1.90 11.93
C SER A 164 -6.50 -2.90 10.92
N PRO A 165 -6.62 -2.64 9.61
CA PRO A 165 -6.15 -3.56 8.58
C PRO A 165 -4.65 -3.94 8.69
N PRO A 166 -3.72 -3.03 9.05
CA PRO A 166 -2.32 -3.41 9.26
C PRO A 166 -2.11 -4.42 10.39
N PHE A 167 -2.84 -4.28 11.52
CA PHE A 167 -2.73 -5.23 12.63
C PHE A 167 -3.41 -6.56 12.32
N LEU A 168 -4.56 -6.53 11.65
CA LEU A 168 -5.22 -7.76 11.18
C LEU A 168 -4.31 -8.53 10.22
N GLY A 169 -3.70 -7.84 9.25
CA GLY A 169 -2.75 -8.43 8.31
C GLY A 169 -1.57 -9.09 9.00
N LEU A 170 -0.99 -8.43 10.02
CA LEU A 170 0.11 -8.97 10.81
C LEU A 170 -0.28 -10.29 11.51
N LEU A 171 -1.45 -10.33 12.15
CA LEU A 171 -1.93 -11.53 12.84
C LEU A 171 -2.24 -12.67 11.86
N LEU A 172 -2.90 -12.36 10.75
CA LEU A 172 -3.18 -13.34 9.70
C LEU A 172 -1.90 -13.91 9.09
N ALA A 173 -0.87 -13.08 8.92
CA ALA A 173 0.44 -13.53 8.46
C ALA A 173 1.09 -14.47 9.48
N ALA A 174 1.04 -14.11 10.76
CA ALA A 174 1.59 -14.92 11.85
C ALA A 174 0.89 -16.28 12.00
N THR A 175 -0.42 -16.36 11.70
CA THR A 175 -1.17 -17.63 11.73
C THR A 175 -1.05 -18.44 10.44
N GLY A 176 -0.54 -17.85 9.35
CA GLY A 176 -0.48 -18.45 8.02
C GLY A 176 -1.81 -18.40 7.25
N GLN A 177 -2.74 -17.53 7.66
CA GLN A 177 -4.08 -17.41 7.11
C GLN A 177 -4.26 -16.23 6.16
N LEU A 178 -3.21 -15.42 5.94
CA LEU A 178 -3.30 -14.19 5.15
C LEU A 178 -3.76 -14.43 3.71
N GLU A 179 -3.14 -15.37 2.99
CA GLU A 179 -3.50 -15.63 1.58
C GLU A 179 -4.92 -16.19 1.44
N ALA A 180 -5.35 -17.01 2.40
CA ALA A 180 -6.71 -17.52 2.46
C ALA A 180 -7.72 -16.37 2.67
N TYR A 181 -7.43 -15.44 3.59
CA TYR A 181 -8.24 -14.25 3.82
C TYR A 181 -8.30 -13.34 2.57
N LEU A 182 -7.16 -13.07 1.94
CA LEU A 182 -7.06 -12.20 0.77
C LEU A 182 -7.73 -12.79 -0.49
N SER A 183 -7.82 -14.12 -0.58
CA SER A 183 -8.53 -14.82 -1.68
C SER A 183 -10.04 -14.95 -1.43
N GLY A 184 -10.54 -14.50 -0.28
CA GLY A 184 -11.96 -14.59 0.07
C GLY A 184 -12.43 -15.98 0.50
N THR A 185 -11.51 -16.94 0.65
CA THR A 185 -11.83 -18.21 1.32
C THR A 185 -12.11 -17.91 2.79
N LYS A 186 -13.26 -18.36 3.31
CA LYS A 186 -13.65 -18.14 4.71
C LYS A 186 -12.47 -18.53 5.61
N THR A 187 -11.98 -17.58 6.40
CA THR A 187 -10.99 -17.88 7.43
C THR A 187 -11.57 -18.96 8.34
N PRO A 188 -10.95 -20.14 8.46
CA PRO A 188 -11.29 -21.02 9.57
C PRO A 188 -11.08 -20.18 10.83
N THR A 189 -12.09 -20.14 11.70
CA THR A 189 -11.99 -19.44 12.97
C THR A 189 -10.67 -19.82 13.65
N PRO A 190 -10.03 -18.92 14.42
CA PRO A 190 -8.74 -19.20 15.06
C PRO A 190 -8.73 -20.54 15.80
N ILE A 191 -9.88 -20.91 16.39
CA ILE A 191 -10.15 -22.21 17.00
C ILE A 191 -10.00 -23.39 16.01
N LEU A 192 -10.61 -23.34 14.84
CA LEU A 192 -10.52 -24.44 13.86
C LEU A 192 -9.09 -24.65 13.37
N SER A 193 -8.34 -23.57 13.13
CA SER A 193 -6.94 -23.66 12.70
C SER A 193 -6.00 -24.18 13.81
N LEU A 194 -6.28 -23.84 15.07
CA LEU A 194 -5.58 -24.42 16.23
C LEU A 194 -5.92 -25.90 16.40
N MET A 195 -7.17 -26.30 16.19
CA MET A 195 -7.61 -27.70 16.29
C MET A 195 -6.98 -28.58 15.20
N GLU A 196 -6.85 -28.08 13.97
CA GLU A 196 -6.18 -28.79 12.87
C GLU A 196 -4.66 -28.95 13.11
N LYS A 197 -3.99 -27.93 13.64
CA LYS A 197 -2.55 -28.00 13.97
C LYS A 197 -2.26 -28.86 15.20
N SER A 198 -3.22 -29.00 16.12
CA SER A 198 -3.06 -29.76 17.37
C SER A 198 -3.32 -31.27 17.20
N PHE A 199 -3.98 -31.69 16.12
CA PHE A 199 -4.27 -33.12 15.87
C PHE A 199 -4.00 -33.51 14.41
N PRO A 200 -2.74 -33.63 13.98
CA PRO A 200 -2.44 -34.33 12.75
C PRO A 200 -2.77 -35.83 12.93
N SER A 201 -3.75 -36.33 12.18
CA SER A 201 -4.10 -37.75 11.95
C SER A 201 -4.88 -38.55 13.02
N LEU A 202 -6.17 -38.26 13.21
CA LEU A 202 -7.11 -39.28 13.75
C LEU A 202 -8.36 -39.52 12.89
N VAL A 203 -8.39 -39.04 11.65
CA VAL A 203 -9.55 -39.20 10.74
C VAL A 203 -9.49 -40.50 9.90
N ASN A 204 -8.49 -41.37 10.10
CA ASN A 204 -8.33 -42.62 9.34
C ASN A 204 -8.48 -43.92 10.16
N LEU A 205 -9.20 -43.91 11.28
CA LEU A 205 -9.64 -45.15 11.92
C LEU A 205 -11.15 -45.34 11.67
N ARG A 206 -11.45 -45.93 10.51
CA ARG A 206 -12.66 -46.75 10.36
C ARG A 206 -12.44 -48.02 11.19
N ILE A 207 -13.27 -48.23 12.20
CA ILE A 207 -13.62 -49.57 12.69
C ILE A 207 -14.88 -49.97 11.92
#